data_AF-A0A7J6RMJ5-F1
#
_entry.id   AF-A0A7J6RMJ5-F1
#
_cell.length_a   1.000
_cell.length_b   1.000
_cell.length_c   1.000
_cell.angle_alpha   90.00
_cell.angle_beta   90.00
_cell.angle_gamma   90.00
#
_symmetry.space_group_name_H-M   'P 1'
#
loop_
_entity.id
_entity.type
_entity.pdbx_description
1 polymer ?
#
loop_
_entity_poly.entity_id
_entity_poly.type
_entity_poly.pdbx_seq_one_letter_code
_entity_poly.pdbx_strand_id
1 'polypeptide(L)'
;SDMVSLKLRAQTVEEMELKELQRRDAEITRIQEKRLQLLRQALRDLRVDHEALSEERRGRLVSSLTDVKNRKLSQLANYRLRALRRSDREKATIVEGLSNLGRGEALGDRHLQAHNDPASTLYAPVPRNGIVPPRLTGGMDIQPAALRSLRGVLALERKLERRPAPELMMSHIPTGQNARRWEAKKSLLKAAMAQVKAELATTATSQDNGLEGPGLAGPLLGFEARWEEKREESPMESSVRLTGPPPEGEEMDVAVLLLTRVLRGRAMQNEMLMGVSKSAALIEELRACEGWTRGLLADDRVGEDEQLGGISTRLLEEGVLSSLIGSTVGRTLDQLSKELLKSKEERRIAAMVWLANHKRRLRQIKESGLRQAEERMRAREDTISLEVAQSCKRAADSYLNDIFDSTVGKKSREVALTAVERSTRSFDHILNRLDGGDTEASAENALEKDTMVVKQLVNCFLFPLVERSRVKEQLRLEEKRFVHAAYKPFSETVEDVSCQLTAVQTVRPVGSPDGGLKSIQVLSTDEEEEEPSS
;
A
#
# COMPACT_ATOMS: atom_id res chain seq x y z
N SER A 1 -25.22 -30.07 -83.87
CA SER A 1 -23.97 -30.51 -83.24
C SER A 1 -23.12 -29.35 -82.72
N ASP A 2 -23.08 -28.21 -83.41
CA ASP A 2 -22.17 -27.10 -83.07
C ASP A 2 -22.48 -26.40 -81.74
N MET A 3 -23.76 -26.21 -81.41
CA MET A 3 -24.19 -25.58 -80.15
C MET A 3 -23.80 -26.37 -78.90
N VAL A 4 -23.69 -27.71 -79.00
CA VAL A 4 -23.25 -28.57 -77.90
C VAL A 4 -21.73 -28.45 -77.71
N SER A 5 -20.98 -28.37 -78.81
CA SER A 5 -19.53 -28.20 -78.79
C SER A 5 -19.08 -26.84 -78.22
N LEU A 6 -19.86 -25.78 -78.46
CA LEU A 6 -19.62 -24.44 -77.90
C LEU A 6 -19.84 -24.39 -76.38
N LYS A 7 -20.92 -25.02 -75.89
CA LYS A 7 -21.19 -25.11 -74.45
C LYS A 7 -20.07 -25.85 -73.71
N LEU A 8 -19.56 -26.93 -74.30
CA LEU A 8 -18.48 -27.73 -73.73
C LEU A 8 -17.16 -26.93 -73.68
N ARG A 9 -16.85 -26.13 -74.71
CA ARG A 9 -15.71 -25.21 -74.69
C ARG A 9 -15.86 -24.12 -73.64
N ALA A 10 -17.04 -23.51 -73.50
CA ALA A 10 -17.31 -22.50 -72.48
C ALA A 10 -17.07 -23.07 -71.06
N GLN A 11 -17.59 -24.27 -70.78
CA GLN A 11 -17.35 -24.97 -69.52
C GLN A 11 -15.86 -25.25 -69.27
N THR A 12 -15.11 -25.69 -70.29
CA THR A 12 -13.66 -25.89 -70.13
C THR A 12 -12.89 -24.60 -69.87
N VAL A 13 -13.36 -23.46 -70.40
CA VAL A 13 -12.76 -22.14 -70.14
C VAL A 13 -13.07 -21.69 -68.71
N GLU A 14 -14.32 -21.81 -68.27
CA GLU A 14 -14.72 -21.51 -66.89
C GLU A 14 -13.94 -22.36 -65.87
N GLU A 15 -13.75 -23.65 -66.14
CA GLU A 15 -12.94 -24.53 -65.28
C GLU A 15 -11.47 -24.10 -65.21
N MET A 16 -10.91 -23.60 -66.31
CA MET A 16 -9.54 -23.10 -66.35
C MET A 16 -9.39 -21.79 -65.59
N GLU A 17 -10.36 -20.88 -65.71
CA GLU A 17 -10.42 -19.63 -64.96
C GLU A 17 -10.53 -19.90 -63.45
N LEU A 18 -11.38 -20.84 -63.04
CA LEU A 18 -11.50 -21.23 -61.63
C LEU A 18 -10.18 -21.78 -61.08
N LYS A 19 -9.47 -22.61 -61.85
CA LYS A 19 -8.14 -23.12 -61.46
C LYS A 19 -7.11 -21.99 -61.36
N GLU A 20 -7.19 -20.99 -62.22
CA GLU A 20 -6.30 -19.82 -62.18
C GLU A 20 -6.60 -18.93 -60.98
N LEU A 21 -7.87 -18.68 -60.68
CA LEU A 21 -8.31 -17.96 -59.47
C LEU A 21 -7.84 -18.68 -58.20
N GLN A 22 -8.01 -20.00 -58.13
CA GLN A 22 -7.51 -20.80 -56.99
C GLN A 22 -5.99 -20.68 -56.82
N ARG A 23 -5.22 -20.62 -57.91
CA ARG A 23 -3.76 -20.41 -57.84
C ARG A 23 -3.41 -19.02 -57.32
N ARG A 24 -4.12 -17.98 -57.78
CA ARG A 24 -3.93 -16.60 -57.29
C ARG A 24 -4.31 -16.48 -55.82
N ASP A 25 -5.42 -17.08 -55.39
CA ASP A 25 -5.83 -17.09 -53.98
C ASP A 25 -4.81 -17.84 -53.11
N ALA A 26 -4.28 -18.97 -53.59
CA ALA A 26 -3.19 -19.69 -52.92
C ALA A 26 -1.89 -18.86 -52.84
N GLU A 27 -1.61 -18.02 -53.82
CA GLU A 27 -0.46 -17.11 -53.79
C GLU A 27 -0.68 -15.93 -52.82
N ILE A 28 -1.86 -15.33 -52.85
CA ILE A 28 -2.26 -14.25 -51.94
C ILE A 28 -2.19 -14.73 -50.49
N THR A 29 -2.73 -15.90 -50.19
CA THR A 29 -2.68 -16.50 -48.85
C THR A 29 -1.23 -16.75 -48.41
N ARG A 30 -0.36 -17.29 -49.26
CA ARG A 30 1.09 -17.44 -48.95
C ARG A 30 1.77 -16.11 -48.64
N ILE A 31 1.46 -15.05 -49.38
CA ILE A 31 2.02 -13.70 -49.13
C ILE A 31 1.50 -13.16 -47.79
N GLN A 32 0.21 -13.32 -47.52
CA GLN A 32 -0.41 -12.91 -46.26
C GLN A 32 0.17 -13.68 -45.07
N GLU A 33 0.40 -14.99 -45.20
CA GLU A 33 1.04 -15.82 -44.18
C GLU A 33 2.46 -15.35 -43.87
N LYS A 34 3.26 -15.05 -44.89
CA LYS A 34 4.61 -14.48 -44.71
C LYS A 34 4.56 -13.13 -43.98
N ARG A 35 3.63 -12.24 -44.35
CA ARG A 35 3.42 -10.95 -43.66
C ARG A 35 2.98 -11.16 -42.20
N LEU A 36 2.08 -12.09 -41.94
CA LEU A 36 1.65 -12.45 -40.59
C LEU A 36 2.79 -13.02 -39.76
N GLN A 37 3.68 -13.82 -40.35
CA GLN A 37 4.87 -14.33 -39.66
C GLN A 37 5.81 -13.20 -39.24
N LEU A 38 6.09 -12.25 -40.13
CA LEU A 38 6.89 -11.07 -39.82
C LEU A 38 6.25 -10.20 -38.72
N LEU A 39 4.94 -9.97 -38.80
CA LEU A 39 4.23 -9.23 -37.74
C LEU A 39 4.27 -9.96 -36.40
N ARG A 40 4.13 -11.29 -36.39
CA ARG A 40 4.26 -12.10 -35.17
C ARG A 40 5.66 -12.09 -34.59
N GLN A 41 6.70 -11.94 -35.42
CA GLN A 41 8.09 -11.77 -34.96
C GLN A 41 8.27 -10.38 -34.35
N ALA A 42 7.87 -9.32 -35.08
CA ALA A 42 7.94 -7.95 -34.56
C ALA A 42 7.17 -7.77 -33.23
N LEU A 43 5.99 -8.40 -33.08
CA LEU A 43 5.25 -8.38 -31.82
C LEU A 43 5.95 -9.15 -30.69
N ARG A 44 6.73 -10.19 -30.99
CA ARG A 44 7.54 -10.91 -30.00
C ARG A 44 8.71 -10.04 -29.56
N ASP A 45 9.41 -9.43 -30.52
CA ASP A 45 10.56 -8.56 -30.24
C ASP A 45 10.13 -7.36 -29.37
N LEU A 46 9.02 -6.70 -29.74
CA LEU A 46 8.44 -5.63 -28.92
C LEU A 46 8.07 -6.07 -27.50
N ARG A 47 7.57 -7.30 -27.31
CA ARG A 47 7.27 -7.82 -25.97
C ARG A 47 8.53 -8.03 -25.15
N VAL A 48 9.57 -8.61 -25.75
CA VAL A 48 10.87 -8.81 -25.10
C VAL A 48 11.48 -7.47 -24.68
N ASP A 49 11.42 -6.46 -25.55
CA ASP A 49 11.91 -5.11 -25.22
C ASP A 49 11.12 -4.48 -24.08
N HIS A 50 9.79 -4.61 -24.09
CA HIS A 50 8.94 -4.12 -23.00
C HIS A 50 9.20 -4.86 -21.68
N GLU A 51 9.41 -6.17 -21.72
CA GLU A 51 9.76 -6.99 -20.56
C GLU A 51 11.12 -6.56 -19.99
N ALA A 52 12.15 -6.40 -20.84
CA ALA A 52 13.47 -5.92 -20.44
C ALA A 52 13.42 -4.54 -19.77
N LEU A 53 12.70 -3.58 -20.36
CA LEU A 53 12.49 -2.25 -19.76
C LEU A 53 11.75 -2.33 -18.41
N SER A 54 10.80 -3.25 -18.28
CA SER A 54 10.05 -3.47 -17.06
C SER A 54 10.94 -4.08 -15.96
N GLU A 55 11.80 -5.03 -16.33
CA GLU A 55 12.80 -5.63 -15.44
C GLU A 55 13.83 -4.62 -14.98
N GLU A 56 14.33 -3.74 -15.85
CA GLU A 56 15.23 -2.65 -15.46
C GLU A 56 14.58 -1.71 -14.45
N ARG A 57 13.33 -1.30 -14.69
CA ARG A 57 12.56 -0.47 -13.76
C ARG A 57 12.39 -1.18 -12.42
N ARG A 58 12.07 -2.47 -12.44
CA ARG A 58 11.96 -3.30 -11.23
C ARG A 58 13.30 -3.38 -10.51
N GLY A 59 14.41 -3.55 -11.23
CA GLY A 59 15.76 -3.59 -10.71
C GLY A 59 16.14 -2.29 -9.98
N ARG A 60 15.88 -1.13 -10.59
CA ARG A 60 16.11 0.20 -9.97
C ARG A 60 15.26 0.42 -8.73
N LEU A 61 14.02 -0.04 -8.74
CA LEU A 61 13.15 0.01 -7.56
C LEU A 61 13.68 -0.89 -6.45
N VAL A 62 14.08 -2.12 -6.76
CA VAL A 62 14.66 -3.04 -5.79
C VAL A 62 15.94 -2.46 -5.20
N SER A 63 16.86 -1.93 -6.02
CA SER A 63 18.12 -1.36 -5.55
C SER A 63 17.89 -0.17 -4.60
N SER A 64 17.01 0.76 -4.98
CA SER A 64 16.68 1.91 -4.11
C SER A 64 16.04 1.48 -2.78
N LEU A 65 15.17 0.48 -2.79
CA LEU A 65 14.58 -0.07 -1.58
C LEU A 65 15.61 -0.83 -0.72
N THR A 66 16.54 -1.55 -1.34
CA THR A 66 17.63 -2.21 -0.61
C THR A 66 18.55 -1.19 0.05
N ASP A 67 18.83 -0.06 -0.58
CA ASP A 67 19.64 1.01 0.01
C ASP A 67 18.96 1.62 1.24
N VAL A 68 17.66 1.90 1.15
CA VAL A 68 16.88 2.38 2.29
C VAL A 68 16.87 1.35 3.43
N LYS A 69 16.70 0.07 3.11
CA LYS A 69 16.81 -1.02 4.10
C LYS A 69 18.20 -1.06 4.74
N ASN A 70 19.26 -0.97 3.95
CA ASN A 70 20.64 -1.03 4.44
C ASN A 70 20.98 0.16 5.35
N ARG A 71 20.47 1.36 5.05
CA ARG A 71 20.59 2.54 5.95
C ARG A 71 19.90 2.31 7.29
N LYS A 72 18.72 1.69 7.31
CA LYS A 72 18.05 1.34 8.57
C LYS A 72 18.80 0.26 9.34
N LEU A 73 19.33 -0.74 8.64
CA LEU A 73 20.16 -1.78 9.25
C LEU A 73 21.44 -1.21 9.88
N SER A 74 22.09 -0.23 9.23
CA SER A 74 23.27 0.42 9.81
C SER A 74 22.92 1.28 11.02
N GLN A 75 21.79 1.97 11.01
CA GLN A 75 21.27 2.68 12.19
C GLN A 75 20.98 1.72 13.35
N LEU A 76 20.35 0.57 13.08
CA LEU A 76 20.09 -0.47 14.07
C LEU A 76 21.39 -1.09 14.62
N ALA A 77 22.38 -1.35 13.75
CA ALA A 77 23.68 -1.84 14.17
C ALA A 77 24.39 -0.85 15.10
N ASN A 78 24.35 0.45 14.77
CA ASN A 78 24.91 1.51 15.61
C ASN A 78 24.17 1.64 16.95
N TYR A 79 22.84 1.54 16.93
CA TYR A 79 22.05 1.54 18.16
C TYR A 79 22.40 0.34 19.05
N ARG A 80 22.47 -0.87 18.47
CA ARG A 80 22.88 -2.08 19.17
C ARG A 80 24.27 -1.95 19.76
N LEU A 81 25.24 -1.43 19.01
CA LEU A 81 26.60 -1.22 19.50
C LEU A 81 26.64 -0.21 20.65
N ARG A 82 25.86 0.87 20.57
CA ARG A 82 25.73 1.84 21.68
C ARG A 82 25.08 1.22 22.91
N ALA A 83 24.06 0.40 22.73
CA ALA A 83 23.39 -0.31 23.82
C ALA A 83 24.33 -1.30 24.50
N LEU A 84 25.06 -2.12 23.72
CA LEU A 84 26.08 -3.02 24.25
C LEU A 84 27.15 -2.25 25.02
N ARG A 85 27.72 -1.18 24.45
CA ARG A 85 28.70 -0.34 25.14
C ARG A 85 28.17 0.30 26.42
N ARG A 86 26.88 0.65 26.50
CA ARG A 86 26.26 1.16 27.73
C ARG A 86 26.14 0.05 28.77
N SER A 87 25.62 -1.11 28.37
CA SER A 87 25.49 -2.27 29.25
C SER A 87 26.86 -2.72 29.78
N ASP A 88 27.89 -2.75 28.95
CA ASP A 88 29.24 -3.12 29.36
C ASP A 88 29.83 -2.10 30.36
N ARG A 89 29.55 -0.81 30.18
CA ARG A 89 29.93 0.23 31.16
C ARG A 89 29.17 0.09 32.47
N GLU A 90 27.87 -0.17 32.42
CA GLU A 90 27.05 -0.40 33.61
C GLU A 90 27.57 -1.62 34.39
N LYS A 91 27.86 -2.73 33.70
CA LYS A 91 28.50 -3.91 34.29
C LYS A 91 29.84 -3.58 34.91
N ALA A 92 30.71 -2.82 34.21
CA ALA A 92 31.99 -2.39 34.76
C ALA A 92 31.81 -1.55 36.03
N THR A 93 30.89 -0.58 36.05
CA THR A 93 30.62 0.23 37.25
C THR A 93 30.06 -0.58 38.42
N ILE A 94 29.26 -1.63 38.15
CA ILE A 94 28.76 -2.54 39.18
C ILE A 94 29.91 -3.37 39.75
N VAL A 95 30.79 -3.90 38.90
CA VAL A 95 31.99 -4.64 39.32
C VAL A 95 32.93 -3.77 40.14
N GLU A 96 33.19 -2.53 39.70
CA GLU A 96 33.95 -1.54 40.46
C GLU A 96 33.28 -1.23 41.81
N GLY A 97 31.96 -1.01 41.83
CA GLY A 97 31.17 -0.78 43.03
C GLY A 97 31.25 -1.94 44.03
N LEU A 98 31.18 -3.18 43.55
CA LEU A 98 31.33 -4.39 44.37
C LEU A 98 32.74 -4.55 44.92
N SER A 99 33.77 -4.27 44.10
CA SER A 99 35.16 -4.24 44.56
C SER A 99 35.42 -3.16 45.61
N ASN A 100 34.64 -2.09 45.58
CA ASN A 100 34.73 -0.96 46.50
C ASN A 100 34.05 -1.21 47.86
N LEU A 101 33.07 -2.12 47.93
CA LEU A 101 32.38 -2.51 49.16
C LEU A 101 33.22 -3.45 50.04
N GLY A 102 34.20 -4.17 49.47
CA GLY A 102 35.07 -5.11 50.20
C GLY A 102 36.36 -4.52 50.78
N ARG A 103 36.71 -3.26 50.49
CA ARG A 103 37.95 -2.62 50.96
C ARG A 103 37.69 -1.29 51.66
N GLY A 104 37.37 -1.37 52.96
CA GLY A 104 37.09 -0.23 53.82
C GLY A 104 38.28 0.68 54.17
N GLU A 105 39.53 0.35 53.79
CA GLU A 105 40.73 1.07 54.24
C GLU A 105 41.61 1.67 53.12
N ALA A 106 41.26 1.51 51.84
CA ALA A 106 42.16 1.82 50.72
C ALA A 106 41.87 3.16 50.01
N LEU A 107 41.63 4.25 50.75
CA LEU A 107 41.51 5.60 50.13
C LEU A 107 42.83 6.05 49.50
N GLY A 108 43.98 5.68 50.09
CA GLY A 108 45.31 6.02 49.57
C GLY A 108 45.65 5.31 48.25
N ASP A 109 45.32 4.01 48.15
CA ASP A 109 45.64 3.22 46.95
C ASP A 109 44.80 3.62 45.73
N ARG A 110 43.55 4.09 45.94
CA ARG A 110 42.70 4.59 44.84
C ARG A 110 43.25 5.87 44.23
N HIS A 111 43.78 6.78 45.04
CA HIS A 111 44.44 7.98 44.53
C HIS A 111 45.71 7.63 43.76
N LEU A 112 46.53 6.69 44.26
CA LEU A 112 47.70 6.19 43.54
C LEU A 112 47.33 5.51 42.21
N GLN A 113 46.32 4.65 42.20
CA GLN A 113 45.83 3.99 40.98
C GLN A 113 45.32 5.00 39.96
N ALA A 114 44.59 6.01 40.41
CA ALA A 114 44.13 7.08 39.52
C ALA A 114 45.28 7.94 38.95
N HIS A 115 46.44 7.99 39.62
CA HIS A 115 47.65 8.60 39.04
C HIS A 115 48.38 7.68 38.03
N ASN A 116 48.24 6.36 38.18
CA ASN A 116 48.83 5.38 37.27
C ASN A 116 48.00 5.19 35.99
N ASP A 117 46.69 5.46 36.04
CA ASP A 117 45.80 5.33 34.88
C ASP A 117 45.69 6.63 34.06
N PRO A 118 46.18 6.68 32.80
CA PRO A 118 46.11 7.88 31.96
C PRO A 118 44.68 8.22 31.50
N ALA A 119 43.74 7.28 31.64
CA ALA A 119 42.32 7.49 31.35
C ALA A 119 41.55 8.07 32.55
N SER A 120 42.22 8.28 33.69
CA SER A 120 41.57 8.78 34.90
C SER A 120 41.15 10.24 34.78
N THR A 121 40.12 10.63 35.54
CA THR A 121 39.66 12.02 35.64
C THR A 121 40.72 12.95 36.21
N LEU A 122 41.68 12.43 36.98
CA LEU A 122 42.80 13.19 37.55
C LEU A 122 43.85 13.55 36.49
N TYR A 123 44.16 12.62 35.59
CA TYR A 123 45.13 12.83 34.50
C TYR A 123 44.50 13.61 33.32
N ALA A 124 43.29 13.24 32.92
CA ALA A 124 42.54 13.85 31.82
C ALA A 124 41.12 14.25 32.28
N PRO A 125 40.95 15.43 32.89
CA PRO A 125 39.65 15.85 33.40
C PRO A 125 38.64 16.06 32.27
N VAL A 126 37.47 15.44 32.41
CA VAL A 126 36.38 15.55 31.44
C VAL A 126 35.62 16.86 31.69
N PRO A 127 35.42 17.73 30.69
CA PRO A 127 34.82 19.06 30.88
C PRO A 127 33.38 19.02 31.37
N ARG A 128 32.67 17.90 31.14
CA ARG A 128 31.34 17.64 31.69
C ARG A 128 31.30 17.67 33.22
N ASN A 129 32.41 17.39 33.90
CA ASN A 129 32.50 17.41 35.36
C ASN A 129 32.76 18.83 35.91
N GLY A 130 32.82 19.86 35.07
CA GLY A 130 33.10 21.24 35.47
C GLY A 130 34.54 21.50 35.93
N ILE A 131 35.36 20.43 35.99
CA ILE A 131 36.79 20.52 36.28
C ILE A 131 37.47 20.92 34.98
N VAL A 132 37.60 22.22 34.79
CA VAL A 132 38.55 22.75 33.82
C VAL A 132 39.92 22.56 34.46
N PRO A 133 40.87 21.82 33.85
CA PRO A 133 42.20 21.72 34.38
C PRO A 133 42.68 23.16 34.59
N PRO A 134 43.11 23.51 35.82
CA PRO A 134 43.49 24.87 36.07
C PRO A 134 44.60 25.20 35.08
N ARG A 135 44.41 26.26 34.28
CA ARG A 135 45.49 26.87 33.49
C ARG A 135 46.48 27.54 34.46
N LEU A 136 47.00 26.79 35.42
CA LEU A 136 47.75 27.25 36.60
C LEU A 136 49.17 27.70 36.25
N THR A 137 49.40 28.15 35.02
CA THR A 137 50.62 28.80 34.58
C THR A 137 50.35 29.99 33.65
N GLY A 138 49.11 30.50 33.61
CA GLY A 138 48.80 31.73 32.86
C GLY A 138 48.93 33.02 33.67
N GLY A 139 49.06 32.95 35.01
CA GLY A 139 48.95 34.13 35.88
C GLY A 139 49.80 34.14 37.14
N MET A 140 50.64 33.13 37.38
CA MET A 140 51.64 33.17 38.45
C MET A 140 53.05 33.13 37.84
N ASP A 141 53.43 34.21 37.17
CA ASP A 141 54.84 34.55 37.02
C ASP A 141 55.33 34.99 38.40
N ILE A 142 55.72 34.03 39.23
CA ILE A 142 56.40 34.31 40.50
C ILE A 142 57.81 34.76 40.15
N GLN A 143 57.95 36.00 39.71
CA GLN A 143 59.18 36.77 39.78
C GLN A 143 59.13 37.53 41.11
N PRO A 144 59.72 37.03 42.20
CA PRO A 144 59.65 37.74 43.47
C PRO A 144 60.38 39.06 43.28
N ALA A 145 59.68 40.19 43.43
CA ALA A 145 60.29 41.52 43.32
C ALA A 145 61.50 41.67 44.28
N ALA A 146 61.50 40.90 45.37
CA ALA A 146 62.60 40.80 46.32
C ALA A 146 63.91 40.21 45.73
N LEU A 147 63.85 39.33 44.72
CA LEU A 147 65.04 38.78 44.05
C LEU A 147 65.61 39.73 42.99
N ARG A 148 64.88 40.79 42.63
CA ARG A 148 65.27 41.76 41.60
C ARG A 148 66.24 42.83 42.12
N SER A 149 66.38 42.95 43.44
CA SER A 149 67.27 43.90 44.09
C SER A 149 68.12 43.22 45.17
N LEU A 150 69.40 43.58 45.28
CA LEU A 150 70.32 43.04 46.30
C LEU A 150 69.75 43.21 47.73
N ARG A 151 69.12 44.35 48.00
CA ARG A 151 68.50 44.66 49.31
C ARG A 151 67.35 43.71 49.65
N GLY A 152 66.56 43.29 48.65
CA GLY A 152 65.50 42.32 48.83
C GLY A 152 66.02 40.90 49.10
N VAL A 153 67.15 40.52 48.49
CA VAL A 153 67.83 39.25 48.75
C VAL A 153 68.37 39.19 50.18
N LEU A 154 69.02 40.24 50.67
CA LEU A 154 69.51 40.30 52.06
C LEU A 154 68.37 40.28 53.09
N ALA A 155 67.21 40.88 52.76
CA ALA A 155 66.03 40.81 53.62
C ALA A 155 65.39 39.41 53.66
N LEU A 156 65.54 38.63 52.57
CA LEU A 156 65.14 37.23 52.52
C LEU A 156 66.12 36.33 53.28
N GLU A 157 67.42 36.57 53.14
CA GLU A 157 68.49 35.86 53.86
C GLU A 157 68.28 35.94 55.37
N ARG A 158 68.08 37.15 55.93
CA ARG A 158 67.79 37.34 57.36
C ARG A 158 66.50 36.65 57.83
N LYS A 159 65.53 36.47 56.94
CA LYS A 159 64.29 35.72 57.24
C LYS A 159 64.53 34.20 57.20
N LEU A 160 65.45 33.74 56.35
CA LEU A 160 65.87 32.34 56.29
C LEU A 160 66.74 31.96 57.49
N GLU A 161 67.61 32.87 57.96
CA GLU A 161 68.44 32.71 59.16
C GLU A 161 67.62 32.55 60.47
N ARG A 162 66.33 32.89 60.44
CA ARG A 162 65.38 32.64 61.54
C ARG A 162 64.69 31.28 61.49
N ARG A 163 64.88 30.49 60.44
CA ARG A 163 64.47 29.09 60.45
C ARG A 163 65.51 28.35 61.30
N PRO A 164 65.16 27.76 62.45
CA PRO A 164 66.11 26.90 63.12
C PRO A 164 66.57 25.84 62.11
N ALA A 165 67.87 25.54 62.09
CA ALA A 165 68.38 24.38 61.38
C ALA A 165 67.45 23.20 61.68
N PRO A 166 67.12 22.34 60.70
CA PRO A 166 66.32 21.18 61.02
C PRO A 166 67.11 20.42 62.07
N GLU A 167 66.66 20.49 63.33
CA GLU A 167 66.84 19.40 64.23
C GLU A 167 66.27 18.23 63.45
N LEU A 168 67.18 17.44 62.85
CA LEU A 168 66.89 16.10 62.42
C LEU A 168 66.06 15.54 63.55
N MET A 169 64.77 15.38 63.28
CA MET A 169 63.84 14.70 64.16
C MET A 169 64.37 13.28 64.19
N MET A 170 65.37 13.07 65.04
CA MET A 170 65.97 11.79 65.32
C MET A 170 64.83 11.05 65.96
N SER A 171 64.10 10.29 65.13
CA SER A 171 63.05 9.39 65.56
C SER A 171 63.61 8.64 66.76
N HIS A 172 63.01 8.87 67.93
CA HIS A 172 63.48 8.31 69.19
C HIS A 172 63.82 6.84 68.98
N ILE A 173 65.10 6.47 69.12
CA ILE A 173 65.51 5.08 69.12
C ILE A 173 64.77 4.44 70.30
N PRO A 174 63.84 3.49 70.07
CA PRO A 174 63.01 2.98 71.15
C PRO A 174 63.88 2.19 72.11
N THR A 175 64.20 2.73 73.28
CA THR A 175 65.06 2.06 74.28
C THR A 175 64.27 1.00 75.06
N GLY A 176 64.94 -0.11 75.38
CA GLY A 176 64.38 -1.19 76.21
C GLY A 176 63.71 -2.32 75.43
N GLN A 177 62.61 -2.87 75.96
CA GLN A 177 61.94 -4.06 75.41
C GLN A 177 61.43 -3.85 73.96
N ASN A 178 61.15 -2.60 73.59
CA ASN A 178 60.73 -2.23 72.25
C ASN A 178 61.89 -2.27 71.23
N ALA A 179 63.14 -1.98 71.62
CA ALA A 179 64.33 -2.23 70.78
C ALA A 179 64.44 -3.71 70.44
N ARG A 180 64.27 -4.60 71.43
CA ARG A 180 64.39 -6.05 71.23
C ARG A 180 63.29 -6.59 70.32
N ARG A 181 62.05 -6.10 70.47
CA ARG A 181 60.95 -6.45 69.56
C ARG A 181 61.17 -5.92 68.14
N TRP A 182 61.73 -4.72 68.02
CA TRP A 182 62.10 -4.13 66.72
C TRP A 182 63.25 -4.90 66.06
N GLU A 183 64.29 -5.24 66.80
CA GLU A 183 65.40 -6.07 66.35
C GLU A 183 64.95 -7.48 65.98
N ALA A 184 64.03 -8.08 66.74
CA ALA A 184 63.41 -9.35 66.41
C ALA A 184 62.55 -9.27 65.15
N LYS A 185 61.74 -8.22 64.97
CA LYS A 185 61.01 -7.98 63.71
C LYS A 185 61.96 -7.75 62.54
N LYS A 186 63.04 -7.01 62.75
CA LYS A 186 64.06 -6.71 61.75
C LYS A 186 64.82 -7.97 61.36
N SER A 187 65.15 -8.87 62.31
CA SER A 187 65.79 -10.15 62.02
C SER A 187 64.84 -11.11 61.29
N LEU A 188 63.57 -11.14 61.67
CA LEU A 188 62.52 -11.91 60.97
C LEU A 188 62.32 -11.42 59.54
N LEU A 189 62.25 -10.10 59.34
CA LEU A 189 62.15 -9.50 58.00
C LEU A 189 63.40 -9.80 57.18
N LYS A 190 64.60 -9.74 57.78
CA LYS A 190 65.86 -10.05 57.11
C LYS A 190 65.96 -11.54 56.76
N ALA A 191 65.42 -12.43 57.60
CA ALA A 191 65.31 -13.86 57.33
C ALA A 191 64.30 -14.15 56.20
N ALA A 192 63.12 -13.51 56.23
CA ALA A 192 62.14 -13.61 55.16
C ALA A 192 62.69 -13.08 53.82
N MET A 193 63.41 -11.96 53.82
CA MET A 193 64.09 -11.44 52.64
C MET A 193 65.21 -12.37 52.15
N ALA A 194 65.90 -13.08 53.06
CA ALA A 194 66.89 -14.08 52.69
C ALA A 194 66.23 -15.33 52.08
N GLN A 195 65.07 -15.75 52.57
CA GLN A 195 64.27 -16.83 52.00
C GLN A 195 63.77 -16.46 50.59
N VAL A 196 63.19 -15.28 50.42
CA VAL A 196 62.75 -14.77 49.10
C VAL A 196 63.94 -14.66 48.13
N LYS A 197 65.11 -14.21 48.60
CA LYS A 197 66.33 -14.20 47.77
C LYS A 197 66.82 -15.60 47.42
N ALA A 198 66.69 -16.58 48.33
CA ALA A 198 67.03 -17.97 48.05
C ALA A 198 66.04 -18.59 47.04
N GLU A 199 64.74 -18.33 47.16
CA GLU A 199 63.72 -18.74 46.20
C GLU A 199 63.96 -18.11 44.81
N LEU A 200 64.28 -16.82 44.76
CA LEU A 200 64.70 -16.15 43.52
C LEU A 200 66.01 -16.70 42.93
N ALA A 201 66.94 -17.16 43.76
CA ALA A 201 68.15 -17.84 43.30
C ALA A 201 67.86 -19.26 42.77
N THR A 202 66.90 -19.98 43.36
CA THR A 202 66.44 -21.28 42.84
C THR A 202 65.65 -21.15 41.54
N THR A 203 64.88 -20.08 41.36
CA THR A 203 64.19 -19.81 40.08
C THR A 203 65.15 -19.30 39.01
N ALA A 204 66.18 -18.53 39.38
CA ALA A 204 67.24 -18.11 38.45
C ALA A 204 68.12 -19.29 37.97
N THR A 205 68.48 -20.22 38.86
CA THR A 205 69.21 -21.46 38.47
C THR A 205 68.34 -22.46 37.69
N SER A 206 67.01 -22.37 37.82
CA SER A 206 66.06 -23.15 37.02
C SER A 206 65.78 -22.54 35.63
N GLN A 207 66.21 -21.30 35.37
CA GLN A 207 66.06 -20.62 34.06
C GLN A 207 67.27 -20.81 33.12
N ASP A 208 68.41 -21.31 33.61
CA ASP A 208 69.61 -21.58 32.78
C ASP A 208 69.60 -22.96 32.10
N ASN A 209 68.67 -23.85 32.46
CA ASN A 209 68.38 -25.06 31.68
C ASN A 209 67.18 -24.80 30.79
N GLY A 210 67.44 -24.31 29.58
CA GLY A 210 66.42 -24.15 28.56
C GLY A 210 65.72 -25.47 28.27
N LEU A 211 64.39 -25.44 28.27
CA LEU A 211 63.46 -26.00 27.28
C LEU A 211 62.03 -25.95 27.84
N GLU A 212 61.15 -25.28 27.08
CA GLU A 212 59.69 -25.43 26.99
C GLU A 212 58.84 -25.28 28.28
N GLY A 213 58.04 -24.22 28.32
CA GLY A 213 57.06 -24.01 29.39
C GLY A 213 55.87 -24.98 29.31
N PRO A 214 55.33 -25.34 30.47
CA PRO A 214 53.88 -25.41 30.63
C PRO A 214 53.41 -24.71 31.91
N GLY A 215 52.20 -24.15 31.83
CA GLY A 215 51.54 -23.45 32.94
C GLY A 215 51.17 -24.37 34.10
N LEU A 216 51.22 -23.77 35.30
CA LEU A 216 50.59 -24.24 36.53
C LEU A 216 49.81 -23.04 37.07
N ALA A 217 48.48 -23.00 36.98
CA ALA A 217 47.57 -23.74 37.87
C ALA A 217 47.84 -23.40 39.35
N GLY A 218 47.26 -22.29 39.80
CA GLY A 218 46.88 -22.09 41.20
C GLY A 218 45.37 -22.33 41.35
N PRO A 219 44.88 -22.81 42.51
CA PRO A 219 43.52 -23.32 42.65
C PRO A 219 42.52 -22.17 42.74
N LEU A 220 41.71 -21.99 41.70
CA LEU A 220 40.48 -21.20 41.79
C LEU A 220 39.39 -22.13 42.31
N LEU A 221 39.10 -22.02 43.60
CA LEU A 221 37.84 -22.49 44.16
C LEU A 221 36.69 -21.86 43.36
N GLY A 222 35.95 -22.71 42.66
CA GLY A 222 34.81 -22.34 41.85
C GLY A 222 33.73 -21.69 42.70
N PHE A 223 33.49 -20.41 42.47
CA PHE A 223 32.20 -19.79 42.72
C PHE A 223 31.50 -19.77 41.36
N GLU A 224 30.82 -20.86 41.01
CA GLU A 224 29.89 -20.88 39.89
C GLU A 224 28.73 -19.94 40.21
N ALA A 225 28.84 -18.69 39.74
CA ALA A 225 27.75 -17.74 39.74
C ALA A 225 26.65 -18.26 38.79
N ARG A 226 25.71 -19.00 39.38
CA ARG A 226 24.44 -19.39 38.80
C ARG A 226 23.72 -18.11 38.33
N TRP A 227 23.51 -17.99 37.02
CA TRP A 227 22.80 -16.88 36.42
C TRP A 227 21.30 -16.99 36.77
N GLU A 228 20.85 -16.24 37.77
CA GLU A 228 19.43 -15.97 37.94
C GLU A 228 19.03 -14.81 37.02
N GLU A 229 18.18 -15.13 36.05
CA GLU A 229 17.53 -14.18 35.15
C GLU A 229 16.63 -13.26 35.98
N LYS A 230 17.14 -12.06 36.27
CA LYS A 230 16.47 -11.04 37.08
C LYS A 230 15.20 -10.60 36.35
N ARG A 231 14.03 -11.04 36.82
CA ARG A 231 12.73 -10.56 36.35
C ARG A 231 12.67 -9.05 36.51
N GLU A 232 12.24 -8.36 35.46
CA GLU A 232 11.99 -6.92 35.45
C GLU A 232 10.87 -6.61 36.46
N GLU A 233 11.19 -5.91 37.54
CA GLU A 233 10.18 -5.33 38.42
C GLU A 233 9.47 -4.19 37.67
N SER A 234 8.16 -4.30 37.53
CA SER A 234 7.30 -3.25 36.98
C SER A 234 7.55 -1.93 37.72
N PRO A 235 7.55 -0.77 37.03
CA PRO A 235 7.85 0.51 37.66
C PRO A 235 6.85 0.80 38.78
N MET A 236 7.31 0.80 40.03
CA MET A 236 6.55 1.44 41.11
C MET A 236 6.49 2.93 40.80
N GLU A 237 5.32 3.42 40.40
CA GLU A 237 5.07 4.85 40.33
C GLU A 237 5.26 5.45 41.72
N SER A 238 6.18 6.41 41.80
CA SER A 238 6.58 7.14 42.99
C SER A 238 5.36 7.66 43.76
N SER A 239 5.22 7.25 45.02
CA SER A 239 4.17 7.74 45.92
C SER A 239 4.37 9.23 46.22
N VAL A 240 3.46 10.08 45.76
CA VAL A 240 3.32 11.46 46.23
C VAL A 240 2.84 11.41 47.68
N ARG A 241 3.63 11.96 48.62
CA ARG A 241 3.20 12.15 50.01
C ARG A 241 2.29 13.37 50.07
N LEU A 242 1.00 13.17 50.37
CA LEU A 242 0.10 14.26 50.75
C LEU A 242 0.36 14.60 52.22
N THR A 243 1.10 15.67 52.47
CA THR A 243 1.26 16.27 53.80
C THR A 243 0.43 17.55 53.87
N GLY A 244 -0.78 17.45 54.41
CA GLY A 244 -1.66 18.59 54.72
C GLY A 244 -3.10 18.14 55.03
N PRO A 245 -3.85 18.84 55.90
CA PRO A 245 -5.27 18.57 56.09
C PRO A 245 -6.04 18.91 54.79
N PRO A 246 -6.97 18.04 54.35
CA PRO A 246 -7.70 18.22 53.10
C PRO A 246 -8.64 19.43 53.18
N PRO A 247 -8.82 20.20 52.08
CA PRO A 247 -9.85 21.23 52.01
C PRO A 247 -11.26 20.59 52.01
N GLU A 248 -12.24 21.27 52.62
CA GLU A 248 -13.63 20.80 52.72
C GLU A 248 -14.19 20.49 51.31
N GLY A 249 -14.49 19.21 51.06
CA GLY A 249 -15.00 18.70 49.77
C GLY A 249 -14.21 17.52 49.18
N GLU A 250 -12.94 17.33 49.56
CA GLU A 250 -12.07 16.25 49.04
C GLU A 250 -11.93 15.04 49.98
N GLU A 251 -12.66 15.02 51.10
CA GLU A 251 -12.56 13.97 52.12
C GLU A 251 -12.91 12.58 51.56
N MET A 252 -13.86 12.53 50.63
CA MET A 252 -14.25 11.29 49.94
C MET A 252 -13.14 10.78 49.02
N ASP A 253 -12.46 11.66 48.30
CA ASP A 253 -11.38 11.28 47.40
C ASP A 253 -10.14 10.82 48.18
N VAL A 254 -9.84 11.48 49.31
CA VAL A 254 -8.80 11.05 50.24
C VAL A 254 -9.14 9.71 50.88
N ALA A 255 -10.40 9.48 51.29
CA ALA A 255 -10.86 8.20 51.82
C ALA A 255 -10.75 7.08 50.77
N VAL A 256 -11.10 7.36 49.51
CA VAL A 256 -10.95 6.40 48.38
C VAL A 256 -9.50 6.12 48.06
N LEU A 257 -8.60 7.12 48.10
CA LEU A 257 -7.17 6.93 47.92
C LEU A 257 -6.54 6.12 49.05
N LEU A 258 -6.97 6.34 50.30
CA LEU A 258 -6.54 5.53 51.44
C LEU A 258 -7.06 4.10 51.35
N LEU A 259 -8.34 3.91 50.98
CA LEU A 259 -8.94 2.59 50.78
C LEU A 259 -8.21 1.82 49.68
N THR A 260 -7.96 2.46 48.54
CA THR A 260 -7.23 1.83 47.41
C THR A 260 -5.78 1.51 47.78
N ARG A 261 -5.12 2.34 48.59
CA ARG A 261 -3.78 2.02 49.11
C ARG A 261 -3.78 0.83 50.07
N VAL A 262 -4.76 0.76 50.98
CA VAL A 262 -4.92 -0.36 51.90
C VAL A 262 -5.25 -1.64 51.14
N LEU A 263 -6.14 -1.59 50.15
CA LEU A 263 -6.49 -2.73 49.31
C LEU A 263 -5.29 -3.22 48.48
N ARG A 264 -4.50 -2.31 47.90
CA ARG A 264 -3.26 -2.67 47.19
C ARG A 264 -2.21 -3.27 48.14
N GLY A 265 -2.03 -2.69 49.32
CA GLY A 265 -1.12 -3.22 50.34
C GLY A 265 -1.53 -4.61 50.83
N ARG A 266 -2.83 -4.83 51.07
CA ARG A 266 -3.39 -6.14 51.44
C ARG A 266 -3.27 -7.15 50.31
N ALA A 267 -3.49 -6.76 49.06
CA ALA A 267 -3.27 -7.62 47.90
C ALA A 267 -1.80 -8.07 47.82
N MET A 268 -0.85 -7.15 47.94
CA MET A 268 0.58 -7.48 47.92
C MET A 268 0.99 -8.38 49.09
N GLN A 269 0.46 -8.13 50.30
CA GLN A 269 0.69 -8.98 51.46
C GLN A 269 0.09 -10.38 51.28
N ASN A 270 -1.10 -10.50 50.67
CA ASN A 270 -1.71 -11.79 50.38
C ASN A 270 -0.93 -12.53 49.30
N GLU A 271 -0.45 -11.85 48.25
CA GLU A 271 0.43 -12.45 47.26
C GLU A 271 1.74 -12.92 47.88
N MET A 272 2.33 -12.14 48.80
CA MET A 272 3.54 -12.52 49.53
C MET A 272 3.29 -13.72 50.45
N LEU A 273 2.19 -13.73 51.22
CA LEU A 273 1.81 -14.86 52.08
C LEU A 273 1.54 -16.12 51.26
N MET A 274 0.87 -15.99 50.11
CA MET A 274 0.67 -17.09 49.17
C MET A 274 1.99 -17.55 48.54
N GLY A 275 2.94 -16.64 48.30
CA GLY A 275 4.29 -16.97 47.88
C GLY A 275 5.02 -17.79 48.93
N VAL A 276 5.01 -17.32 50.18
CA VAL A 276 5.63 -17.99 51.33
C VAL A 276 5.00 -19.36 51.58
N SER A 277 3.68 -19.49 51.51
CA SER A 277 2.99 -20.78 51.69
C SER A 277 3.28 -21.76 50.55
N LYS A 278 3.35 -21.28 49.30
CA LYS A 278 3.77 -22.11 48.15
C LYS A 278 5.22 -22.56 48.27
N SER A 279 6.10 -21.70 48.78
CA SER A 279 7.51 -22.03 49.01
C SER A 279 7.76 -22.73 50.36
N ALA A 280 6.75 -22.90 51.23
CA ALA A 280 6.96 -23.44 52.56
C ALA A 280 7.50 -24.87 52.52
N ALA A 281 6.94 -25.72 51.63
CA ALA A 281 7.44 -27.07 51.40
C ALA A 281 8.91 -27.05 50.91
N LEU A 282 9.25 -26.18 49.95
CA LEU A 282 10.62 -26.01 49.46
C LEU A 282 11.58 -25.51 50.56
N ILE A 283 11.12 -24.61 51.42
CA ILE A 283 11.92 -24.09 52.53
C ILE A 283 12.13 -25.19 53.58
N GLU A 284 11.14 -26.02 53.86
CA GLU A 284 11.28 -27.19 54.72
C GLU A 284 12.25 -28.22 54.13
N GLU A 285 12.17 -28.48 52.83
CA GLU A 285 13.11 -29.34 52.10
C GLU A 285 14.54 -28.79 52.12
N LEU A 286 14.71 -27.48 51.90
CA LEU A 286 16.02 -26.84 51.95
C LEU A 286 16.59 -26.81 53.37
N ARG A 287 15.76 -26.57 54.39
CA ARG A 287 16.18 -26.64 55.79
C ARG A 287 16.51 -28.07 56.22
N ALA A 288 15.78 -29.06 55.72
CA ALA A 288 16.13 -30.47 55.90
C ALA A 288 17.49 -30.76 55.26
N CYS A 289 17.72 -30.35 54.00
CA CYS A 289 19.00 -30.48 53.30
C CYS A 289 20.15 -29.72 53.98
N GLU A 290 19.91 -28.54 54.55
CA GLU A 290 20.88 -27.82 55.38
C GLU A 290 21.18 -28.58 56.68
N GLY A 291 20.18 -29.25 57.26
CA GLY A 291 20.35 -30.18 58.37
C GLY A 291 21.20 -31.40 58.00
N TRP A 292 20.97 -32.00 56.82
CA TRP A 292 21.78 -33.10 56.29
C TRP A 292 23.21 -32.68 56.00
N THR A 293 23.44 -31.52 55.39
CA THR A 293 24.79 -30.99 55.10
C THR A 293 25.54 -30.60 56.36
N ARG A 294 24.86 -30.07 57.39
CA ARG A 294 25.47 -29.90 58.73
C ARG A 294 25.75 -31.23 59.43
N GLY A 295 24.88 -32.23 59.26
CA GLY A 295 25.09 -33.59 59.77
C GLY A 295 26.29 -34.29 59.12
N LEU A 296 26.45 -34.13 57.80
CA LEU A 296 27.56 -34.68 57.03
C LEU A 296 28.92 -34.05 57.39
N LEU A 297 28.93 -32.78 57.79
CA LEU A 297 30.13 -32.10 58.31
C LEU A 297 30.43 -32.43 59.78
N ALA A 298 29.48 -33.05 60.50
CA ALA A 298 29.63 -33.47 61.89
C ALA A 298 29.96 -34.96 62.02
N ASP A 299 29.54 -35.79 61.06
CA ASP A 299 29.83 -37.22 60.98
C ASP A 299 30.98 -37.52 60.01
N ASP A 300 32.22 -37.31 60.47
CA ASP A 300 33.41 -37.96 59.91
C ASP A 300 33.42 -39.45 60.30
N ARG A 301 32.44 -40.23 59.82
CA ARG A 301 32.45 -41.70 59.90
C ARG A 301 32.43 -42.29 58.50
N VAL A 302 33.65 -42.53 58.01
CA VAL A 302 34.02 -43.38 56.89
C VAL A 302 33.21 -44.69 56.91
N GLY A 303 32.35 -44.93 55.90
CA GLY A 303 31.67 -46.22 55.79
C GLY A 303 30.53 -46.42 54.78
N GLU A 304 29.95 -45.38 54.16
CA GLU A 304 28.74 -45.54 53.29
C GLU A 304 28.86 -44.89 51.89
N ASP A 305 30.08 -44.73 51.38
CA ASP A 305 30.34 -43.92 50.18
C ASP A 305 29.89 -44.57 48.86
N GLU A 306 29.73 -45.90 48.79
CA GLU A 306 29.37 -46.59 47.53
C GLU A 306 27.87 -46.59 47.22
N GLN A 307 26.99 -46.61 48.23
CA GLN A 307 25.53 -46.63 48.00
C GLN A 307 24.96 -45.22 47.84
N LEU A 308 25.54 -44.23 48.54
CA LEU A 308 25.15 -42.82 48.42
C LEU A 308 25.57 -42.21 47.08
N GLY A 309 26.71 -42.64 46.52
CA GLY A 309 27.16 -42.24 45.19
C GLY A 309 26.18 -42.62 44.08
N GLY A 310 25.62 -43.83 44.12
CA GLY A 310 24.66 -44.31 43.11
C GLY A 310 23.27 -43.65 43.18
N ILE A 311 22.85 -43.19 44.36
CA ILE A 311 21.61 -42.41 44.53
C ILE A 311 21.83 -40.98 44.03
N SER A 312 23.00 -40.39 44.34
CA SER A 312 23.37 -39.05 43.87
C SER A 312 23.43 -38.95 42.35
N THR A 313 24.00 -39.96 41.66
CA THR A 313 24.06 -39.96 40.19
C THR A 313 22.68 -40.05 39.53
N ARG A 314 21.76 -40.85 40.09
CA ARG A 314 20.40 -40.97 39.55
C ARG A 314 19.59 -39.68 39.72
N LEU A 315 19.72 -39.01 40.86
CA LEU A 315 19.07 -37.72 41.10
C LEU A 315 19.61 -36.62 40.16
N LEU A 316 20.90 -36.66 39.82
CA LEU A 316 21.49 -35.76 38.83
C LEU A 316 20.96 -36.04 37.42
N GLU A 317 20.81 -37.31 37.02
CA GLU A 317 20.22 -37.69 35.75
C GLU A 317 18.76 -37.23 35.63
N GLU A 318 17.95 -37.45 36.67
CA GLU A 318 16.56 -36.98 36.74
C GLU A 318 16.47 -35.46 36.73
N GLY A 319 17.39 -34.77 37.42
CA GLY A 319 17.48 -33.31 37.41
C GLY A 319 17.82 -32.73 36.03
N VAL A 320 18.74 -33.36 35.29
CA VAL A 320 19.10 -32.97 33.93
C VAL A 320 17.93 -33.21 32.97
N LEU A 321 17.25 -34.36 33.08
CA LEU A 321 16.07 -34.67 32.26
C LEU A 321 14.91 -33.70 32.53
N SER A 322 14.63 -33.40 33.80
CA SER A 322 13.61 -32.42 34.19
C SER A 322 13.91 -31.02 33.67
N SER A 323 15.18 -30.61 33.72
CA SER A 323 15.64 -29.33 33.14
C SER A 323 15.47 -29.30 31.62
N LEU A 324 15.81 -30.40 30.92
CA LEU A 324 15.68 -30.51 29.48
C LEU A 324 14.20 -30.45 29.06
N ILE A 325 13.34 -31.21 29.73
CA ILE A 325 11.88 -31.23 29.52
C ILE A 325 11.29 -29.85 29.79
N GLY A 326 11.66 -29.22 30.91
CA GLY A 326 11.24 -27.86 31.27
C GLY A 326 11.65 -26.83 30.21
N SER A 327 12.88 -26.96 29.68
CA SER A 327 13.36 -26.07 28.61
C SER A 327 12.62 -26.27 27.29
N THR A 328 12.29 -27.52 26.92
CA THR A 328 11.54 -27.81 25.70
C THR A 328 10.10 -27.36 25.82
N VAL A 329 9.44 -27.63 26.95
CA VAL A 329 8.06 -27.19 27.22
C VAL A 329 7.98 -25.68 27.31
N GLY A 330 8.97 -25.02 27.94
CA GLY A 330 9.05 -23.56 27.98
C GLY A 330 9.18 -22.95 26.59
N ARG A 331 10.04 -23.52 25.74
CA ARG A 331 10.20 -23.07 24.34
C ARG A 331 8.95 -23.31 23.50
N THR A 332 8.28 -24.45 23.62
CA THR A 332 7.05 -24.71 22.87
C THR A 332 5.90 -23.81 23.33
N LEU A 333 5.74 -23.57 24.62
CA LEU A 333 4.75 -22.64 25.14
C LEU A 333 5.02 -21.19 24.71
N ASP A 334 6.28 -20.77 24.71
CA ASP A 334 6.66 -19.43 24.21
C ASP A 334 6.37 -19.30 22.71
N GLN A 335 6.69 -20.32 21.91
CA GLN A 335 6.33 -20.35 20.48
C GLN A 335 4.82 -20.28 20.25
N LEU A 336 4.04 -21.11 20.95
CA LEU A 336 2.58 -21.11 20.85
C LEU A 336 1.99 -19.77 21.32
N SER A 337 2.56 -19.14 22.35
CA SER A 337 2.12 -17.82 22.82
C SER A 337 2.34 -16.74 21.76
N LYS A 338 3.49 -16.77 21.07
CA LYS A 338 3.82 -15.85 19.96
C LYS A 338 2.94 -16.10 18.75
N GLU A 339 2.64 -17.35 18.40
CA GLU A 339 1.73 -17.68 17.30
C GLU A 339 0.29 -17.29 17.60
N LEU A 340 -0.14 -17.40 18.86
CA LEU A 340 -1.45 -16.95 19.30
C LEU A 340 -1.57 -15.41 19.19
N LEU A 341 -0.54 -14.67 19.59
CA LEU A 341 -0.49 -13.21 19.43
C LEU A 341 -0.51 -12.80 17.95
N LYS A 342 0.32 -13.45 17.12
CA LYS A 342 0.30 -13.26 15.66
C LYS A 342 -1.09 -13.53 15.08
N SER A 343 -1.74 -14.63 15.48
CA SER A 343 -3.09 -14.98 15.03
C SER A 343 -4.13 -13.94 15.42
N LYS A 344 -4.02 -13.33 16.61
CA LYS A 344 -4.90 -12.23 17.05
C LYS A 344 -4.66 -10.96 16.24
N GLU A 345 -3.40 -10.63 15.97
CA GLU A 345 -3.00 -9.48 15.17
C GLU A 345 -3.43 -9.63 13.71
N GLU A 346 -3.29 -10.80 13.12
CA GLU A 346 -3.77 -11.14 11.78
C GLU A 346 -5.29 -10.93 11.68
N ARG A 347 -6.07 -11.42 12.65
CA ARG A 347 -7.53 -11.19 12.69
C ARG A 347 -7.87 -9.71 12.80
N ARG A 348 -7.13 -8.95 13.62
CA ARG A 348 -7.32 -7.50 13.76
C ARG A 348 -7.02 -6.77 12.45
N ILE A 349 -5.92 -7.12 11.78
CA ILE A 349 -5.55 -6.54 10.48
C ILE A 349 -6.57 -6.92 9.41
N ALA A 350 -7.01 -8.18 9.36
CA ALA A 350 -8.03 -8.65 8.43
C ALA A 350 -9.35 -7.88 8.61
N ALA A 351 -9.79 -7.63 9.85
CA ALA A 351 -10.96 -6.81 10.12
C ALA A 351 -10.80 -5.36 9.62
N MET A 352 -9.64 -4.75 9.85
CA MET A 352 -9.34 -3.40 9.33
C MET A 352 -9.34 -3.35 7.80
N VAL A 353 -8.73 -4.35 7.15
CA VAL A 353 -8.70 -4.47 5.68
C VAL A 353 -10.11 -4.70 5.12
N TRP A 354 -10.92 -5.53 5.77
CA TRP A 354 -12.31 -5.77 5.37
C TRP A 354 -13.12 -4.47 5.42
N LEU A 355 -13.01 -3.71 6.51
CA LEU A 355 -13.71 -2.43 6.66
C LEU A 355 -13.25 -1.40 5.62
N ALA A 356 -11.94 -1.34 5.33
CA ALA A 356 -11.39 -0.47 4.29
C ALA A 356 -11.89 -0.86 2.88
N ASN A 357 -11.90 -2.16 2.57
CA ASN A 357 -12.40 -2.68 1.30
C ASN A 357 -13.91 -2.47 1.15
N HIS A 358 -14.67 -2.67 2.22
CA HIS A 358 -16.10 -2.39 2.23
C HIS A 358 -16.39 -0.91 1.96
N LYS A 359 -15.67 0.01 2.63
CA LYS A 359 -15.73 1.45 2.34
C LYS A 359 -15.34 1.80 0.89
N ARG A 360 -14.33 1.14 0.34
CA ARG A 360 -13.94 1.31 -1.08
C ARG A 360 -15.05 0.84 -2.02
N ARG A 361 -15.63 -0.35 -1.79
CA ARG A 361 -16.74 -0.88 -2.58
C ARG A 361 -17.97 0.01 -2.51
N LEU A 362 -18.32 0.51 -1.33
CA LEU A 362 -19.42 1.47 -1.17
C LEU A 362 -19.20 2.75 -1.99
N ARG A 363 -17.98 3.29 -2.01
CA ARG A 363 -17.65 4.45 -2.86
C ARG A 363 -17.76 4.10 -4.34
N GLN A 364 -17.23 2.96 -4.76
CA GLN A 364 -17.34 2.49 -6.15
C GLN A 364 -18.79 2.28 -6.57
N ILE A 365 -19.64 1.72 -5.70
CA ILE A 365 -21.08 1.54 -5.97
C ILE A 365 -21.78 2.90 -6.12
N LYS A 366 -21.47 3.86 -5.24
CA LYS A 366 -22.01 5.23 -5.33
C LYS A 366 -21.56 5.92 -6.62
N GLU A 367 -20.28 5.87 -6.94
CA GLU A 367 -19.73 6.43 -8.17
C GLU A 367 -20.30 5.72 -9.42
N SER A 368 -20.48 4.40 -9.39
CA SER A 368 -21.12 3.69 -10.50
C SER A 368 -22.59 4.05 -10.63
N GLY A 369 -23.30 4.27 -9.52
CA GLY A 369 -24.68 4.75 -9.54
C GLY A 369 -24.80 6.16 -10.12
N LEU A 370 -23.89 7.06 -9.75
CA LEU A 370 -23.81 8.40 -10.31
C LEU A 370 -23.48 8.36 -11.81
N ARG A 371 -22.50 7.56 -12.23
CA ARG A 371 -22.16 7.41 -13.66
C ARG A 371 -23.31 6.85 -14.47
N GLN A 372 -24.02 5.84 -13.98
CA GLN A 372 -25.20 5.30 -14.66
C GLN A 372 -26.31 6.34 -14.78
N ALA A 373 -26.51 7.17 -13.74
CA ALA A 373 -27.49 8.25 -13.79
C ALA A 373 -27.08 9.32 -14.83
N GLU A 374 -25.82 9.74 -14.83
CA GLU A 374 -25.28 10.68 -15.81
C GLU A 374 -25.35 10.14 -17.24
N GLU A 375 -25.01 8.87 -17.47
CA GLU A 375 -25.12 8.21 -18.78
C GLU A 375 -26.56 8.17 -19.27
N ARG A 376 -27.53 7.90 -18.37
CA ARG A 376 -28.96 7.98 -18.72
C ARG A 376 -29.40 9.39 -19.06
N MET A 377 -28.91 10.40 -18.35
CA MET A 377 -29.22 11.80 -18.66
C MET A 377 -28.62 12.21 -20.01
N ARG A 378 -27.35 11.87 -20.27
CA ARG A 378 -26.71 12.12 -21.57
C ARG A 378 -27.44 11.42 -22.72
N ALA A 379 -27.82 10.15 -22.54
CA ALA A 379 -28.59 9.43 -23.56
C ALA A 379 -29.94 10.10 -23.86
N ARG A 380 -30.61 10.63 -22.84
CA ARG A 380 -31.86 11.41 -23.01
C ARG A 380 -31.59 12.75 -23.71
N GLU A 381 -30.54 13.45 -23.31
CA GLU A 381 -30.11 14.70 -23.95
C GLU A 381 -29.77 14.49 -25.43
N ASP A 382 -29.11 13.38 -25.77
CA ASP A 382 -28.78 13.00 -27.14
C ASP A 382 -30.04 12.72 -27.96
N THR A 383 -31.02 11.99 -27.41
CA THR A 383 -32.31 11.75 -28.10
C THR A 383 -33.08 13.05 -28.33
N ILE A 384 -33.13 13.93 -27.33
CA ILE A 384 -33.80 15.23 -27.44
C ILE A 384 -33.09 16.09 -28.48
N SER A 385 -31.75 16.11 -28.48
CA SER A 385 -30.96 16.86 -29.45
C SER A 385 -31.18 16.38 -30.88
N LEU A 386 -31.31 15.06 -31.07
CA LEU A 386 -31.63 14.46 -32.36
C LEU A 386 -33.04 14.85 -32.82
N GLU A 387 -34.03 14.77 -31.94
CA GLU A 387 -35.41 15.16 -32.24
C GLU A 387 -35.53 16.64 -32.59
N VAL A 388 -34.85 17.52 -31.85
CA VAL A 388 -34.78 18.95 -32.14
C VAL A 388 -34.10 19.20 -33.50
N ALA A 389 -33.01 18.51 -33.80
CA ALA A 389 -32.36 18.63 -35.11
C ALA A 389 -33.28 18.18 -36.25
N GLN A 390 -34.04 17.09 -36.05
CA GLN A 390 -35.03 16.63 -37.01
C GLN A 390 -36.19 17.60 -37.17
N SER A 391 -36.70 18.21 -36.10
CA SER A 391 -37.77 19.20 -36.18
C SER A 391 -37.30 20.47 -36.87
N CYS A 392 -36.09 20.97 -36.57
CA CYS A 392 -35.47 22.08 -37.29
C CYS A 392 -35.29 21.77 -38.78
N LYS A 393 -34.89 20.55 -39.12
CA LYS A 393 -34.79 20.12 -40.52
C LYS A 393 -36.17 20.10 -41.19
N ARG A 394 -37.18 19.52 -40.56
CA ARG A 394 -38.57 19.50 -41.09
C ARG A 394 -39.11 20.92 -41.28
N ALA A 395 -38.84 21.83 -40.35
CA ALA A 395 -39.23 23.24 -40.46
C ALA A 395 -38.50 23.93 -41.63
N ALA A 396 -37.19 23.68 -41.78
CA ALA A 396 -36.42 24.20 -42.91
C ALA A 396 -36.92 23.64 -44.25
N ASP A 397 -37.19 22.34 -44.33
CA ASP A 397 -37.73 21.68 -45.54
C ASP A 397 -39.12 22.23 -45.88
N SER A 398 -40.01 22.43 -44.90
CA SER A 398 -41.31 23.07 -45.10
C SER A 398 -41.18 24.48 -45.65
N TYR A 399 -40.30 25.29 -45.04
CA TYR A 399 -40.07 26.66 -45.49
C TYR A 399 -39.50 26.72 -46.92
N LEU A 400 -38.57 25.81 -47.25
CA LEU A 400 -38.04 25.70 -48.60
C LEU A 400 -39.12 25.25 -49.60
N ASN A 401 -39.97 24.30 -49.23
CA ASN A 401 -41.09 23.88 -50.07
C ASN A 401 -42.08 25.02 -50.32
N ASP A 402 -42.40 25.84 -49.32
CA ASP A 402 -43.27 27.01 -49.51
C ASP A 402 -42.64 28.01 -50.49
N ILE A 403 -41.32 28.23 -50.39
CA ILE A 403 -40.59 29.05 -51.36
C ILE A 403 -40.65 28.40 -52.75
N PHE A 404 -40.43 27.10 -52.86
CA PHE A 404 -40.49 26.39 -54.13
C PHE A 404 -41.88 26.45 -54.74
N ASP A 405 -42.94 26.20 -53.98
CA ASP A 405 -44.33 26.26 -54.46
C ASP A 405 -44.70 27.68 -54.89
N SER A 406 -44.26 28.70 -54.15
CA SER A 406 -44.50 30.10 -54.55
C SER A 406 -43.74 30.49 -55.82
N THR A 407 -42.50 30.02 -56.00
CA THR A 407 -41.65 30.33 -57.16
C THR A 407 -42.07 29.54 -58.39
N VAL A 408 -42.32 28.24 -58.25
CA VAL A 408 -42.90 27.36 -59.28
C VAL A 408 -44.28 27.85 -59.66
N GLY A 409 -45.12 28.25 -58.70
CA GLY A 409 -46.44 28.84 -58.94
C GLY A 409 -46.36 30.13 -59.76
N LYS A 410 -45.39 31.02 -59.49
CA LYS A 410 -45.16 32.23 -60.30
C LYS A 410 -44.64 31.89 -61.70
N LYS A 411 -43.63 31.02 -61.81
CA LYS A 411 -43.02 30.64 -63.09
C LYS A 411 -43.96 29.85 -63.99
N SER A 412 -44.73 28.92 -63.43
CA SER A 412 -45.76 28.19 -64.18
C SER A 412 -46.84 29.13 -64.71
N ARG A 413 -47.28 30.13 -63.93
CA ARG A 413 -48.20 31.17 -64.40
C ARG A 413 -47.59 32.01 -65.53
N GLU A 414 -46.34 32.47 -65.38
CA GLU A 414 -45.62 33.19 -66.45
C GLU A 414 -45.55 32.36 -67.73
N VAL A 415 -45.16 31.08 -67.63
CA VAL A 415 -45.07 30.17 -68.78
C VAL A 415 -46.45 29.96 -69.42
N ALA A 416 -47.50 29.73 -68.63
CA ALA A 416 -48.86 29.58 -69.11
C ALA A 416 -49.34 30.83 -69.85
N LEU A 417 -49.08 32.03 -69.31
CA LEU A 417 -49.41 33.30 -69.97
C LEU A 417 -48.67 33.45 -71.30
N THR A 418 -47.36 33.18 -71.35
CA THR A 418 -46.62 33.24 -72.63
C THR A 418 -47.10 32.20 -73.65
N ALA A 419 -47.57 31.03 -73.20
CA ALA A 419 -48.15 30.02 -74.07
C ALA A 419 -49.52 30.46 -74.61
N VAL A 420 -50.36 31.07 -73.77
CA VAL A 420 -51.63 31.69 -74.17
C VAL A 420 -51.37 32.82 -75.14
N GLU A 421 -50.41 33.73 -74.87
CA GLU A 421 -50.04 34.82 -75.79
C GLU A 421 -49.56 34.31 -77.16
N ARG A 422 -48.78 33.21 -77.19
CA ARG A 422 -48.40 32.58 -78.47
C ARG A 422 -49.61 32.01 -79.19
N SER A 423 -50.52 31.37 -78.45
CA SER A 423 -51.76 30.80 -78.98
C SER A 423 -52.67 31.91 -79.52
N THR A 424 -52.89 32.99 -78.78
CA THR A 424 -53.69 34.15 -79.22
C THR A 424 -53.04 34.84 -80.41
N ARG A 425 -51.71 35.03 -80.46
CA ARG A 425 -51.04 35.55 -81.66
C ARG A 425 -51.23 34.66 -82.88
N SER A 426 -51.25 33.33 -82.70
CA SER A 426 -51.58 32.41 -83.77
C SER A 426 -53.05 32.56 -84.21
N PHE A 427 -53.97 32.75 -83.26
CA PHE A 427 -55.38 33.04 -83.56
C PHE A 427 -55.55 34.40 -84.25
N ASP A 428 -54.86 35.46 -83.82
CA ASP A 428 -54.89 36.79 -84.43
C ASP A 428 -54.35 36.76 -85.86
N HIS A 429 -53.31 35.96 -86.14
CA HIS A 429 -52.85 35.73 -87.52
C HIS A 429 -53.89 35.00 -88.38
N ILE A 430 -54.69 34.11 -87.80
CA ILE A 430 -55.79 33.44 -88.49
C ILE A 430 -56.97 34.41 -88.68
N LEU A 431 -57.30 35.20 -87.66
CA LEU A 431 -58.36 36.21 -87.68
C LEU A 431 -58.06 37.30 -88.71
N ASN A 432 -56.83 37.82 -88.72
CA ASN A 432 -56.38 38.79 -89.72
C ASN A 432 -56.34 38.21 -91.15
N ARG A 433 -56.21 36.89 -91.31
CA ARG A 433 -56.38 36.23 -92.63
C ARG A 433 -57.84 36.06 -93.03
N LEU A 434 -58.76 36.04 -92.07
CA LEU A 434 -60.20 36.00 -92.29
C LEU A 434 -60.74 37.42 -92.57
N ASP A 435 -60.36 38.41 -91.76
CA ASP A 435 -60.74 39.83 -91.90
C ASP A 435 -60.01 40.54 -93.04
N GLY A 436 -58.76 40.14 -93.35
CA GLY A 436 -57.99 40.67 -94.48
C GLY A 436 -58.54 40.31 -95.87
N GLY A 437 -59.66 39.58 -95.94
CA GLY A 437 -60.40 39.29 -97.16
C GLY A 437 -61.49 40.33 -97.51
N ASP A 438 -61.65 41.38 -96.70
CA ASP A 438 -62.73 42.36 -96.84
C ASP A 438 -62.44 43.51 -97.84
N THR A 439 -61.34 43.47 -98.57
CA THR A 439 -61.13 44.40 -99.69
C THR A 439 -61.70 43.84 -101.00
N GLU A 440 -62.95 44.24 -101.25
CA GLU A 440 -63.59 44.48 -102.57
C GLU A 440 -64.03 43.31 -103.47
N ALA A 441 -63.96 42.03 -103.06
CA ALA A 441 -64.43 40.91 -103.90
C ALA A 441 -65.31 39.89 -103.14
N SER A 442 -66.61 40.15 -102.95
CA SER A 442 -67.46 39.25 -102.16
C SER A 442 -68.95 39.22 -102.52
N ALA A 443 -69.30 38.78 -103.74
CA ALA A 443 -70.65 38.31 -104.04
C ALA A 443 -70.68 36.85 -104.57
N GLU A 444 -69.64 36.38 -105.26
CA GLU A 444 -69.66 35.05 -105.92
C GLU A 444 -69.10 33.90 -105.04
N ASN A 445 -68.41 34.19 -103.94
CA ASN A 445 -67.69 33.18 -103.14
C ASN A 445 -68.35 32.82 -101.78
N ALA A 446 -69.61 33.18 -101.53
CA ALA A 446 -70.24 32.97 -100.22
C ALA A 446 -70.36 31.49 -99.81
N LEU A 447 -70.68 30.60 -100.76
CA LEU A 447 -70.79 29.16 -100.49
C LEU A 447 -69.41 28.50 -100.21
N GLU A 448 -68.36 28.97 -100.89
CA GLU A 448 -66.98 28.53 -100.62
C GLU A 448 -66.44 29.09 -99.30
N LYS A 449 -66.85 30.32 -98.93
CA LYS A 449 -66.57 30.89 -97.60
C LYS A 449 -67.24 30.08 -96.50
N ASP A 450 -68.51 29.73 -96.64
CA ASP A 450 -69.23 28.93 -95.64
C ASP A 450 -68.61 27.53 -95.49
N THR A 451 -68.23 26.87 -96.59
CA THR A 451 -67.57 25.57 -96.53
C THR A 451 -66.13 25.66 -96.00
N MET A 452 -65.39 26.74 -96.29
CA MET A 452 -64.05 26.99 -95.73
C MET A 452 -64.12 27.33 -94.23
N VAL A 453 -65.11 28.10 -93.80
CA VAL A 453 -65.37 28.41 -92.39
C VAL A 453 -65.74 27.13 -91.64
N VAL A 454 -66.64 26.28 -92.16
CA VAL A 454 -66.99 24.99 -91.54
C VAL A 454 -65.77 24.06 -91.48
N LYS A 455 -64.97 23.95 -92.54
CA LYS A 455 -63.74 23.14 -92.55
C LYS A 455 -62.71 23.63 -91.54
N GLN A 456 -62.56 24.95 -91.39
CA GLN A 456 -61.67 25.53 -90.39
C GLN A 456 -62.23 25.41 -88.97
N LEU A 457 -63.54 25.50 -88.77
CA LEU A 457 -64.19 25.27 -87.48
C LEU A 457 -63.99 23.81 -87.03
N VAL A 458 -64.14 22.86 -87.97
CA VAL A 458 -63.88 21.44 -87.73
C VAL A 458 -62.41 21.22 -87.37
N ASN A 459 -61.48 21.84 -88.09
CA ASN A 459 -60.04 21.63 -87.87
C ASN A 459 -59.50 22.33 -86.61
N CYS A 460 -60.01 23.51 -86.27
CA CYS A 460 -59.52 24.30 -85.14
C CYS A 460 -60.24 24.00 -83.82
N PHE A 461 -61.51 23.57 -83.86
CA PHE A 461 -62.29 23.30 -82.66
C PHE A 461 -62.65 21.83 -82.50
N LEU A 462 -63.24 21.18 -83.50
CA LEU A 462 -63.74 19.82 -83.34
C LEU A 462 -62.61 18.79 -83.23
N PHE A 463 -61.60 18.82 -84.11
CA PHE A 463 -60.49 17.87 -84.01
C PHE A 463 -59.69 18.01 -82.71
N PRO A 464 -59.27 19.22 -82.26
CA PRO A 464 -58.55 19.35 -81.00
C PRO A 464 -59.41 19.00 -79.78
N LEU A 465 -60.71 19.25 -79.80
CA LEU A 465 -61.62 18.83 -78.72
C LEU A 465 -61.74 17.31 -78.65
N VAL A 466 -61.85 16.64 -79.80
CA VAL A 466 -61.92 15.17 -79.90
C VAL A 466 -60.57 14.53 -79.53
N GLU A 467 -59.45 15.12 -79.90
CA GLU A 467 -58.12 14.66 -79.48
C GLU A 467 -57.93 14.85 -77.97
N ARG A 468 -58.34 16.00 -77.42
CA ARG A 468 -58.29 16.26 -75.98
C ARG A 468 -59.20 15.32 -75.20
N SER A 469 -60.41 15.01 -75.70
CA SER A 469 -61.28 14.02 -75.06
C SER A 469 -60.67 12.62 -75.13
N ARG A 470 -60.11 12.23 -76.27
CA ARG A 470 -59.39 10.95 -76.45
C ARG A 470 -58.19 10.81 -75.53
N VAL A 471 -57.34 11.83 -75.40
CA VAL A 471 -56.18 11.82 -74.48
C VAL A 471 -56.65 11.75 -73.03
N LYS A 472 -57.69 12.49 -72.65
CA LYS A 472 -58.29 12.40 -71.31
C LYS A 472 -58.84 11.01 -71.01
N GLU A 473 -59.47 10.35 -71.98
CA GLU A 473 -59.96 8.98 -71.82
C GLU A 473 -58.81 7.98 -71.70
N GLN A 474 -57.73 8.14 -72.46
CA GLN A 474 -56.52 7.32 -72.34
C GLN A 474 -55.87 7.47 -70.97
N LEU A 475 -55.70 8.71 -70.48
CA LEU A 475 -55.17 8.96 -69.14
C LEU A 475 -56.07 8.37 -68.05
N ARG A 476 -57.40 8.51 -68.16
CA ARG A 476 -58.34 7.86 -67.23
C ARG A 476 -58.21 6.34 -67.23
N LEU A 477 -57.93 5.72 -68.38
CA LEU A 477 -57.70 4.28 -68.46
C LEU A 477 -56.37 3.88 -67.80
N GLU A 478 -55.30 4.66 -67.99
CA GLU A 478 -54.03 4.43 -67.31
C GLU A 478 -54.13 4.64 -65.80
N GLU A 479 -54.76 5.73 -65.36
CA GLU A 479 -55.06 5.99 -63.94
C GLU A 479 -55.85 4.83 -63.33
N LYS A 480 -56.91 4.34 -63.99
CA LYS A 480 -57.65 3.17 -63.53
C LYS A 480 -56.78 1.92 -63.43
N ARG A 481 -55.83 1.71 -64.35
CA ARG A 481 -54.88 0.58 -64.28
C ARG A 481 -53.96 0.72 -63.06
N PHE A 482 -53.42 1.91 -62.80
CA PHE A 482 -52.56 2.14 -61.64
C PHE A 482 -53.33 2.05 -60.32
N VAL A 483 -54.54 2.61 -60.25
CA VAL A 483 -55.43 2.48 -59.09
C VAL A 483 -55.80 1.02 -58.85
N HIS A 484 -56.14 0.26 -59.89
CA HIS A 484 -56.44 -1.16 -59.76
C HIS A 484 -55.21 -1.97 -59.32
N ALA A 485 -54.03 -1.66 -59.85
CA ALA A 485 -52.77 -2.28 -59.44
C ALA A 485 -52.37 -1.96 -58.00
N ALA A 486 -52.72 -0.78 -57.48
CA ALA A 486 -52.52 -0.42 -56.07
C ALA A 486 -53.60 -1.03 -55.16
N TYR A 487 -54.84 -1.13 -55.62
CA TYR A 487 -55.95 -1.69 -54.86
C TYR A 487 -55.87 -3.21 -54.71
N LYS A 488 -55.43 -3.93 -55.76
CA LYS A 488 -55.30 -5.39 -55.77
C LYS A 488 -54.45 -5.97 -54.62
N PRO A 489 -53.21 -5.50 -54.36
CA PRO A 489 -52.42 -5.99 -53.23
C PRO A 489 -53.06 -5.60 -51.90
N PHE A 490 -53.69 -4.44 -51.79
CA PHE A 490 -54.40 -4.03 -50.58
C PHE A 490 -55.60 -4.95 -50.30
N SER A 491 -56.44 -5.24 -51.30
CA SER A 491 -57.55 -6.18 -51.14
C SER A 491 -57.06 -7.60 -50.82
N GLU A 492 -55.99 -8.08 -51.47
CA GLU A 492 -55.37 -9.37 -51.15
C GLU A 492 -54.88 -9.41 -49.69
N THR A 493 -54.22 -8.35 -49.20
CA THR A 493 -53.80 -8.28 -47.79
C THR A 493 -54.97 -8.20 -46.81
N VAL A 494 -56.05 -7.49 -47.17
CA VAL A 494 -57.25 -7.38 -46.33
C VAL A 494 -57.99 -8.71 -46.29
N GLU A 495 -58.07 -9.41 -47.41
CA GLU A 495 -58.61 -10.77 -47.50
C GLU A 495 -57.75 -11.75 -46.67
N ASP A 496 -56.43 -11.73 -46.79
CA ASP A 496 -55.50 -12.54 -45.99
C ASP A 496 -55.66 -12.28 -44.48
N VAL A 497 -55.73 -11.02 -44.07
CA VAL A 497 -55.98 -10.63 -42.67
C VAL A 497 -57.37 -11.08 -42.22
N SER A 498 -58.40 -10.97 -43.06
CA SER A 498 -59.74 -11.44 -42.74
C SER A 498 -59.81 -12.97 -42.60
N CYS A 499 -59.06 -13.71 -43.42
CA CYS A 499 -58.91 -15.16 -43.33
C CYS A 499 -58.14 -15.57 -42.07
N GLN A 500 -57.10 -14.82 -41.68
CA GLN A 500 -56.37 -15.04 -40.43
C GLN A 500 -57.24 -14.76 -39.20
N LEU A 501 -58.01 -13.67 -39.20
CA LEU A 501 -58.93 -13.33 -38.11
C LEU A 501 -60.08 -14.34 -37.97
N THR A 502 -60.62 -14.84 -39.09
CA THR A 502 -61.65 -15.90 -39.06
C THR A 502 -61.08 -17.27 -38.67
N ALA A 503 -59.85 -17.60 -39.08
CA ALA A 503 -59.15 -18.81 -38.64
C ALA A 503 -58.90 -18.80 -37.11
N VAL A 504 -58.49 -17.65 -36.55
CA VAL A 504 -58.28 -17.49 -35.10
C VAL A 504 -59.60 -17.62 -34.30
N GLN A 505 -60.75 -17.27 -34.87
CA GLN A 505 -62.05 -17.43 -34.22
C GLN A 505 -62.58 -18.88 -34.18
N THR A 506 -62.08 -19.78 -35.04
CA THR A 506 -62.51 -21.20 -35.08
C THR A 506 -61.75 -22.12 -34.11
N VAL A 507 -60.70 -21.64 -33.45
CA VAL A 507 -60.03 -22.39 -32.37
C VAL A 507 -60.63 -21.97 -31.03
N ARG A 508 -61.74 -22.62 -30.65
CA ARG A 508 -62.27 -22.56 -29.27
C ARG A 508 -61.50 -23.53 -28.33
N PRO A 509 -61.48 -23.24 -27.02
CA PRO A 509 -60.47 -23.69 -26.08
C PRO A 509 -60.75 -25.09 -25.54
N VAL A 510 -59.70 -25.87 -25.28
CA VAL A 510 -59.77 -27.09 -24.46
C VAL A 510 -58.56 -27.16 -23.53
N GLY A 511 -58.84 -27.12 -22.22
CA GLY A 511 -58.09 -27.87 -21.20
C GLY A 511 -56.91 -27.17 -20.50
N SER A 512 -57.18 -26.56 -19.34
CA SER A 512 -56.24 -26.44 -18.21
C SER A 512 -56.01 -27.85 -17.59
N PRO A 513 -54.92 -28.15 -16.83
CA PRO A 513 -54.69 -27.52 -15.53
C PRO A 513 -53.21 -27.25 -15.12
N ASP A 514 -53.10 -26.35 -14.14
CA ASP A 514 -52.08 -26.23 -13.10
C ASP A 514 -50.71 -25.56 -13.38
N GLY A 515 -50.53 -24.40 -12.72
CA GLY A 515 -49.22 -24.02 -12.17
C GLY A 515 -48.84 -22.54 -12.26
N GLY A 516 -49.22 -21.75 -11.25
CA GLY A 516 -48.41 -20.60 -10.81
C GLY A 516 -48.85 -19.22 -11.25
N LEU A 517 -49.78 -18.64 -10.48
CA LEU A 517 -50.03 -17.19 -10.43
C LEU A 517 -48.76 -16.43 -10.01
N LYS A 518 -48.26 -15.54 -10.88
CA LYS A 518 -47.58 -14.31 -10.46
C LYS A 518 -48.15 -13.13 -11.23
N SER A 519 -48.87 -12.33 -10.48
CA SER A 519 -49.35 -10.98 -10.80
C SER A 519 -48.24 -10.07 -11.35
N ILE A 520 -48.50 -9.43 -12.48
CA ILE A 520 -47.86 -8.17 -12.85
C ILE A 520 -48.98 -7.14 -12.95
N GLN A 521 -49.04 -6.30 -11.92
CA GLN A 521 -49.75 -5.02 -11.97
C GLN A 521 -48.97 -4.11 -12.92
N VAL A 522 -49.61 -3.66 -13.99
CA VAL A 522 -49.20 -2.44 -14.69
C VAL A 522 -50.19 -1.37 -14.27
N LEU A 523 -49.67 -0.44 -13.47
CA LEU A 523 -50.34 0.76 -13.02
C LEU A 523 -50.72 1.62 -14.25
N SER A 524 -52.00 1.91 -14.33
CA SER A 524 -52.57 3.04 -15.05
C SER A 524 -52.04 4.35 -14.45
N THR A 525 -51.41 5.17 -15.27
CA THR A 525 -51.32 6.62 -15.04
C THR A 525 -52.11 7.28 -16.15
N ASP A 526 -53.31 7.72 -15.78
CA ASP A 526 -54.14 8.65 -16.51
C ASP A 526 -53.44 10.01 -16.53
N GLU A 527 -53.07 10.51 -17.70
CA GLU A 527 -52.91 11.95 -17.93
C GLU A 527 -53.48 12.27 -19.32
N GLU A 528 -54.67 12.88 -19.25
CA GLU A 528 -55.30 13.85 -20.14
C GLU A 528 -54.45 14.34 -21.32
N GLU A 529 -54.95 14.24 -22.55
CA GLU A 529 -54.80 15.33 -23.53
C GLU A 529 -56.04 15.42 -24.45
N GLU A 530 -56.53 16.65 -24.47
CA GLU A 530 -57.67 17.23 -25.16
C GLU A 530 -57.65 17.10 -26.69
N GLU A 531 -58.85 17.02 -27.27
CA GLU A 531 -59.11 17.31 -28.68
C GLU A 531 -58.80 18.77 -29.01
N PRO A 532 -58.51 19.07 -30.29
CA PRO A 532 -58.92 20.34 -30.86
C PRO A 532 -59.97 20.15 -31.95
N SER A 533 -61.12 20.79 -31.75
CA SER A 533 -62.05 21.18 -32.80
C SER A 533 -61.79 22.65 -33.18
N SER A 534 -61.51 22.90 -34.47
CA SER A 534 -61.74 24.10 -35.30
C SER A 534 -60.64 24.26 -36.36
#